data_AF-A0A444J2T6-F1
#
_entry.id   AF-A0A444J2T6-F1
#
_cell.length_a   1.000
_cell.length_b   1.000
_cell.length_c   1.000
_cell.angle_alpha   90.00
_cell.angle_beta   90.00
_cell.angle_gamma   90.00
#
_symmetry.space_group_name_H-M   'P 1'
#
loop_
_entity.id
_entity.type
_entity.pdbx_description
1 polymer ?
#
loop_
_entity_poly.entity_id
_entity_poly.type
_entity_poly.pdbx_seq_one_letter_code
_entity_poly.pdbx_strand_id
1 'polypeptide(L)'
;MSEPLHLLLLNNDWFYRLLIWSQISGDKVLFFFEAAIVFLFMLLYFRFLFGYFSRNFERQADLYVFKAQKTAFPLIRSFEKIAAMSGNARHKKNWHHFGIGERIAFLEKCENHQRNIRLHDWKVSCSLAVYVFLISAGSWSLHHLDTESLYDSSQTHYAKVVIEVLEEKIQQEPESSRWFKWFGDLMVKNGKELVALQAYEKAVASPPVSPELANNMAWLLLTAKNRSLRDPVRALGLARSAARFSEQGYILDTLATALWANGKVREAVAAARKAAEIDGEGLAYYQQRMDTFRQESWGQEE
;
A
#
# COMPACT_ATOMS: atom_id res chain seq x y z
N MET A 1 8.99 -3.73 0.14
CA MET A 1 9.79 -2.49 -0.07
C MET A 1 9.02 -1.37 -0.80
N SER A 2 7.72 -1.20 -0.53
CA SER A 2 6.91 -0.05 -1.01
C SER A 2 6.19 0.60 0.16
N GLU A 3 6.88 0.76 1.30
CA GLU A 3 6.20 0.71 2.60
C GLU A 3 5.74 2.04 3.20
N PRO A 4 6.44 3.18 3.15
CA PRO A 4 5.97 4.37 3.88
C PRO A 4 4.84 5.11 3.15
N LEU A 5 5.00 5.32 1.84
CA LEU A 5 4.10 6.17 1.06
C LEU A 5 2.72 5.53 0.87
N HIS A 6 2.70 4.22 0.68
CA HIS A 6 1.50 3.40 0.62
C HIS A 6 0.71 3.49 1.94
N LEU A 7 1.39 3.30 3.08
CA LEU A 7 0.76 3.38 4.41
C LEU A 7 0.23 4.78 4.72
N LEU A 8 0.94 5.82 4.28
CA LEU A 8 0.46 7.19 4.39
C LEU A 8 -0.84 7.41 3.60
N LEU A 9 -0.95 6.88 2.37
CA LEU A 9 -2.20 6.96 1.60
C LEU A 9 -3.34 6.20 2.29
N LEU A 10 -3.06 5.00 2.80
CA LEU A 10 -4.03 4.19 3.53
C LEU A 10 -4.47 4.77 4.87
N ASN A 11 -3.74 5.74 5.43
CA ASN A 11 -4.10 6.40 6.68
C ASN A 11 -4.95 7.67 6.47
N ASN A 12 -5.51 7.87 5.28
CA ASN A 12 -6.31 9.05 4.95
C ASN A 12 -7.74 8.70 4.50
N ASP A 13 -8.74 9.34 5.11
CA ASP A 13 -10.17 9.13 4.81
C ASP A 13 -10.53 9.34 3.33
N TRP A 14 -9.93 10.35 2.69
CA TRP A 14 -10.25 10.72 1.31
C TRP A 14 -9.94 9.59 0.33
N PHE A 15 -8.92 8.76 0.64
CA PHE A 15 -8.52 7.64 -0.20
C PHE A 15 -9.62 6.59 -0.25
N TYR A 16 -10.19 6.21 0.89
CA TYR A 16 -11.30 5.24 0.94
C TYR A 16 -12.59 5.79 0.34
N ARG A 17 -12.90 7.07 0.57
CA ARG A 17 -14.05 7.72 -0.08
C ARG A 17 -13.93 7.70 -1.60
N LEU A 18 -12.71 7.94 -2.11
CA LEU A 18 -12.43 7.85 -3.54
C LEU A 18 -12.59 6.42 -4.06
N LEU A 19 -12.13 5.42 -3.32
CA LEU A 19 -12.32 4.01 -3.70
C LEU A 19 -13.79 3.64 -3.82
N ILE A 20 -14.59 4.02 -2.83
CA ILE A 20 -16.03 3.74 -2.80
C ILE A 20 -16.74 4.46 -3.95
N TRP A 21 -16.39 5.72 -4.21
CA TRP A 21 -16.99 6.51 -5.28
C TRP A 21 -16.60 6.03 -6.68
N SER A 22 -15.31 5.73 -6.90
CA SER A 22 -14.79 5.38 -8.23
C SER A 22 -15.09 3.94 -8.64
N GLN A 23 -15.36 3.05 -7.68
CA GLN A 23 -15.49 1.60 -7.90
C GLN A 23 -14.25 0.98 -8.58
N ILE A 24 -13.11 1.67 -8.52
CA ILE A 24 -11.83 1.17 -9.01
C ILE A 24 -11.20 0.33 -7.89
N SER A 25 -10.50 -0.73 -8.28
CA SER A 25 -9.81 -1.59 -7.33
C SER A 25 -8.72 -0.83 -6.56
N GLY A 26 -8.58 -1.14 -5.26
CA GLY A 26 -7.68 -0.46 -4.33
C GLY A 26 -6.25 -0.35 -4.82
N ASP A 27 -5.71 -1.46 -5.31
CA ASP A 27 -4.39 -1.61 -5.91
C ASP A 27 -4.13 -0.63 -7.06
N LYS A 28 -5.11 -0.44 -7.94
CA LYS A 28 -4.96 0.48 -9.09
C LYS A 28 -4.94 1.93 -8.67
N VAL A 29 -5.77 2.31 -7.71
CA VAL A 29 -5.80 3.69 -7.18
C VAL A 29 -4.51 3.99 -6.43
N LEU A 30 -4.03 3.07 -5.59
CA LEU A 30 -2.74 3.19 -4.91
C LEU A 30 -1.60 3.38 -5.91
N PHE A 31 -1.48 2.46 -6.88
CA PHE A 31 -0.45 2.53 -7.90
C PHE A 31 -0.48 3.85 -8.69
N PHE A 32 -1.67 4.33 -9.03
CA PHE A 32 -1.82 5.62 -9.72
C PHE A 32 -1.27 6.78 -8.90
N PHE A 33 -1.63 6.90 -7.61
CA PHE A 33 -1.14 7.99 -6.77
C PHE A 33 0.36 7.88 -6.48
N GLU A 34 0.87 6.68 -6.25
CA GLU A 34 2.31 6.44 -6.11
C GLU A 34 3.06 6.90 -7.34
N ALA A 35 2.63 6.47 -8.53
CA ALA A 35 3.24 6.88 -9.80
C ALA A 35 3.15 8.40 -10.02
N ALA A 36 2.00 9.01 -9.71
CA ALA A 36 1.81 10.46 -9.84
C ALA A 36 2.72 11.25 -8.90
N ILE A 37 2.87 10.81 -7.65
CA ILE A 37 3.74 11.45 -6.66
C ILE A 37 5.21 11.32 -7.09
N VAL A 38 5.66 10.12 -7.49
CA VAL A 38 7.02 9.90 -7.99
C VAL A 38 7.29 10.74 -9.25
N PHE A 39 6.33 10.79 -10.18
CA PHE A 39 6.45 11.60 -11.39
C PHE A 39 6.55 13.10 -11.07
N LEU A 40 5.75 13.60 -10.13
CA LEU A 40 5.84 14.98 -9.66
C LEU A 40 7.22 15.27 -9.05
N PHE A 41 7.71 14.39 -8.17
CA PHE A 41 9.06 14.52 -7.61
C PHE A 41 10.14 14.51 -8.68
N MET A 42 10.00 13.66 -9.71
CA MET A 42 10.91 13.63 -10.85
C MET A 42 10.93 14.96 -11.61
N LEU A 43 9.76 15.54 -11.90
CA LEU A 43 9.68 16.86 -12.56
C LEU A 43 10.35 17.96 -11.74
N LEU A 44 10.09 18.00 -10.43
CA LEU A 44 10.70 18.96 -9.52
C LEU A 44 12.22 18.76 -9.41
N TYR A 45 12.66 17.50 -9.31
CA TYR A 45 14.07 17.12 -9.28
C TYR A 45 14.80 17.63 -10.52
N PHE A 46 14.32 17.30 -11.72
CA PHE A 46 14.97 17.74 -12.94
C PHE A 46 14.95 19.27 -13.02
N ARG A 47 13.77 19.88 -12.91
CA ARG A 47 13.61 21.31 -13.16
C ARG A 47 14.41 22.20 -12.22
N PHE A 48 14.51 21.83 -10.95
CA PHE A 48 15.10 22.68 -9.92
C PHE A 48 16.45 22.16 -9.43
N LEU A 49 16.54 20.89 -9.03
CA LEU A 49 17.75 20.37 -8.41
C LEU A 49 18.83 20.04 -9.44
N PHE A 50 18.53 19.16 -10.39
CA PHE A 50 19.44 18.82 -11.48
C PHE A 50 19.78 20.06 -12.31
N GLY A 51 18.78 20.85 -12.70
CA GLY A 51 18.98 22.08 -13.45
C GLY A 51 19.87 23.09 -12.71
N TYR A 52 19.77 23.19 -11.38
CA TYR A 52 20.68 24.02 -10.59
C TYR A 52 22.12 23.52 -10.68
N PHE A 53 22.37 22.23 -10.41
CA PHE A 53 23.74 21.68 -10.44
C PHE A 53 24.34 21.71 -11.84
N SER A 54 23.60 21.25 -12.85
CA SER A 54 24.02 21.25 -14.27
C SER A 54 24.54 22.63 -14.70
N ARG A 55 23.76 23.69 -14.42
CA ARG A 55 24.15 25.08 -14.71
C ARG A 55 25.42 25.51 -13.96
N ASN A 56 25.52 25.22 -12.66
CA ASN A 56 26.69 25.65 -11.90
C ASN A 56 27.96 24.85 -12.28
N PHE A 57 27.82 23.58 -12.65
CA PHE A 57 28.91 22.75 -13.18
C PHE A 57 29.37 23.21 -14.56
N GLU A 58 28.45 23.64 -15.42
CA GLU A 58 28.80 24.27 -16.70
C GLU A 58 29.71 25.49 -16.49
N ARG A 59 29.33 26.40 -15.57
CA ARG A 59 30.20 27.54 -15.21
C ARG A 59 31.52 27.08 -14.60
N GLN A 60 31.51 26.07 -13.75
CA GLN A 60 32.74 25.56 -13.12
C GLN A 60 33.70 24.96 -14.16
N ALA A 61 33.17 24.27 -15.18
CA ALA A 61 33.94 23.78 -16.31
C ALA A 61 34.52 24.92 -17.14
N ASP A 62 33.74 25.98 -17.43
CA ASP A 62 34.22 27.17 -18.14
C ASP A 62 35.39 27.84 -17.41
N LEU A 63 35.31 27.94 -16.08
CA LEU A 63 36.35 28.55 -15.24
C LEU A 63 37.69 27.79 -15.29
N TYR A 64 37.72 26.54 -15.77
CA TYR A 64 38.97 25.80 -15.95
C TYR A 64 39.93 26.50 -16.92
N VAL A 65 39.43 27.36 -17.82
CA VAL A 65 40.25 28.15 -18.74
C VAL A 65 41.29 29.01 -18.00
N PHE A 66 40.98 29.51 -16.81
CA PHE A 66 41.92 30.29 -15.99
C PHE A 66 43.08 29.46 -15.45
N LYS A 67 42.88 28.15 -15.26
CA LYS A 67 43.96 27.23 -14.92
C LYS A 67 44.83 26.92 -16.14
N ALA A 68 44.19 26.70 -17.30
CA ALA A 68 44.85 26.26 -18.52
C ALA A 68 45.58 27.38 -19.29
N GLN A 69 44.94 28.55 -19.46
CA GLN A 69 45.40 29.64 -20.35
C GLN A 69 45.60 30.98 -19.61
N LYS A 70 45.28 31.05 -18.31
CA LYS A 70 45.34 32.26 -17.47
C LYS A 70 44.40 33.41 -17.85
N THR A 71 43.79 33.36 -19.03
CA THR A 71 42.77 34.29 -19.52
C THR A 71 41.59 33.55 -20.13
N ALA A 72 40.39 34.08 -19.99
CA ALA A 72 39.18 33.58 -20.62
C ALA A 72 38.96 34.09 -22.06
N PHE A 73 39.81 34.99 -22.57
CA PHE A 73 39.60 35.65 -23.85
C PHE A 73 39.37 34.68 -25.04
N PRO A 74 40.18 33.61 -25.24
CA PRO A 74 39.95 32.68 -26.35
C PRO A 74 38.62 31.92 -26.25
N LEU A 75 38.22 31.56 -25.03
CA LEU A 75 36.95 30.88 -24.76
C LEU A 75 35.76 31.82 -25.03
N ILE A 76 35.83 33.06 -24.56
CA ILE A 76 34.81 34.09 -24.82
C ILE A 76 34.64 34.32 -26.33
N ARG A 77 35.75 34.47 -27.08
CA ARG A 77 35.70 34.61 -28.55
C ARG A 77 35.04 33.42 -29.23
N SER A 78 35.32 32.22 -28.75
CA SER A 78 34.70 31.00 -29.27
C SER A 78 33.19 30.97 -29.00
N PHE A 79 32.77 31.36 -27.81
CA PHE A 79 31.34 31.48 -27.46
C PHE A 79 30.60 32.55 -28.28
N GLU A 80 31.18 33.73 -28.47
CA GLU A 80 30.56 34.76 -29.32
C GLU A 80 30.42 34.27 -30.78
N LYS A 81 31.42 33.53 -31.31
CA LYS A 81 31.33 32.93 -32.65
C LYS A 81 30.22 31.87 -32.72
N ILE A 82 30.11 30.98 -31.73
CA ILE A 82 29.02 29.98 -31.66
C ILE A 82 27.66 30.69 -31.60
N ALA A 83 27.52 31.72 -30.76
CA ALA A 83 26.27 32.47 -30.63
C ALA A 83 25.86 33.13 -31.95
N ALA A 84 26.80 33.77 -32.65
CA ALA A 84 26.57 34.39 -33.95
C ALA A 84 26.15 33.37 -35.02
N MET A 85 26.87 32.25 -35.13
CA MET A 85 26.60 31.21 -36.13
C MET A 85 25.32 30.40 -35.84
N SER A 86 24.86 30.37 -34.59
CA SER A 86 23.66 29.63 -34.16
C SER A 86 22.36 30.47 -34.23
N GLY A 87 22.31 31.47 -35.12
CA GLY A 87 21.15 32.34 -35.28
C GLY A 87 20.97 33.32 -34.11
N ASN A 88 22.07 33.91 -33.63
CA ASN A 88 22.12 34.87 -32.54
C ASN A 88 21.52 34.34 -31.22
N ALA A 89 21.83 33.09 -30.88
CA ALA A 89 21.31 32.38 -29.72
C ALA A 89 21.86 32.88 -28.36
N ARG A 90 22.60 34.01 -28.35
CA ARG A 90 23.30 34.56 -27.17
C ARG A 90 22.42 34.68 -25.93
N HIS A 91 21.14 35.02 -26.11
CA HIS A 91 20.18 35.27 -25.04
C HIS A 91 19.11 34.17 -24.88
N LYS A 92 19.23 33.03 -25.57
CA LYS A 92 18.28 31.92 -25.41
C LYS A 92 18.48 31.27 -24.03
N LYS A 93 17.39 31.15 -23.27
CA LYS A 93 17.38 30.52 -21.95
C LYS A 93 17.10 29.01 -22.07
N ASN A 94 17.70 28.23 -21.16
CA ASN A 94 17.44 26.81 -21.01
C ASN A 94 17.24 26.46 -19.51
N TRP A 95 16.46 25.43 -19.21
CA TRP A 95 16.24 24.95 -17.85
C TRP A 95 17.45 24.24 -17.21
N HIS A 96 18.39 23.69 -18.00
CA HIS A 96 19.59 22.97 -17.52
C HIS A 96 20.95 23.53 -17.96
N HIS A 97 20.97 24.50 -18.89
CA HIS A 97 22.17 25.22 -19.30
C HIS A 97 22.00 26.73 -19.13
N PHE A 98 23.08 27.42 -18.78
CA PHE A 98 23.14 28.87 -18.89
C PHE A 98 23.16 29.28 -20.35
N GLY A 99 22.53 30.41 -20.65
CA GLY A 99 22.68 31.03 -21.97
C GLY A 99 24.13 31.41 -22.23
N ILE A 100 24.56 31.38 -23.50
CA ILE A 100 25.94 31.70 -23.87
C ILE A 100 26.35 33.09 -23.35
N GLY A 101 25.46 34.09 -23.43
CA GLY A 101 25.72 35.42 -22.89
C GLY A 101 25.91 35.45 -21.37
N GLU A 102 25.21 34.60 -20.61
CA GLU A 102 25.36 34.51 -19.15
C GLU A 102 26.71 33.88 -18.77
N ARG A 103 27.19 32.93 -19.58
CA ARG A 103 28.50 32.30 -19.40
C ARG A 103 29.63 33.28 -19.71
N ILE A 104 29.52 34.00 -20.83
CA ILE A 104 30.48 35.07 -21.20
C ILE A 104 30.56 36.13 -20.11
N ALA A 105 29.42 36.68 -19.68
CA ALA A 105 29.40 37.72 -18.63
C ALA A 105 30.03 37.24 -17.32
N PHE A 106 29.86 35.95 -16.98
CA PHE A 106 30.48 35.37 -15.80
C PHE A 106 32.00 35.18 -15.95
N LEU A 107 32.47 34.78 -17.14
CA LEU A 107 33.90 34.70 -17.46
C LEU A 107 34.56 36.08 -17.39
N GLU A 108 33.95 37.11 -17.97
CA GLU A 108 34.45 38.50 -17.90
C GLU A 108 34.52 38.99 -16.45
N LYS A 109 33.51 38.66 -15.64
CA LYS A 109 33.51 38.98 -14.19
C LYS A 109 34.67 38.30 -13.45
N CYS A 110 35.05 37.09 -13.86
CA CYS A 110 36.18 36.36 -13.27
C CYS A 110 37.54 36.85 -13.79
N GLU A 111 37.63 37.26 -15.05
CA GLU A 111 38.82 37.90 -15.64
C GLU A 111 39.21 39.15 -14.84
N ASN A 112 38.22 40.02 -14.58
CA ASN A 112 38.42 41.27 -13.84
C ASN A 112 38.73 41.03 -12.36
N HIS A 113 38.13 40.00 -11.74
CA HIS A 113 38.25 39.71 -10.31
C HIS A 113 38.36 38.21 -10.07
N GLN A 114 39.59 37.70 -10.01
CA GLN A 114 39.91 36.28 -9.83
C GLN A 114 39.30 35.66 -8.54
N ARG A 115 38.97 36.48 -7.54
CA ARG A 115 38.25 36.04 -6.33
C ARG A 115 36.91 35.36 -6.65
N ASN A 116 36.23 35.77 -7.72
CA ASN A 116 34.94 35.22 -8.11
C ASN A 116 35.00 33.72 -8.46
N ILE A 117 36.15 33.24 -8.93
CA ILE A 117 36.38 31.81 -9.20
C ILE A 117 36.26 31.01 -7.91
N ARG A 118 37.01 31.40 -6.87
CA ARG A 118 37.00 30.71 -5.57
C ARG A 118 35.64 30.78 -4.89
N LEU A 119 34.95 31.92 -5.00
CA LEU A 119 33.60 32.07 -4.45
C LEU A 119 32.58 31.15 -5.13
N HIS A 120 32.69 30.98 -6.45
CA HIS A 120 31.84 30.04 -7.20
C HIS A 120 32.15 28.59 -6.83
N ASP A 121 33.42 28.19 -6.82
CA ASP A 121 33.83 26.84 -6.41
C ASP A 121 33.35 26.50 -4.99
N TRP A 122 33.48 27.45 -4.06
CA TRP A 122 32.99 27.30 -2.69
C TRP A 122 31.46 27.16 -2.65
N LYS A 123 30.72 28.02 -3.36
CA LYS A 123 29.25 27.93 -3.46
C LYS A 123 28.81 26.56 -3.96
N VAL A 124 29.43 26.05 -5.02
CA VAL A 124 29.09 24.75 -5.61
C VAL A 124 29.41 23.62 -4.63
N SER A 125 30.58 23.65 -4.01
CA SER A 125 31.00 22.64 -3.03
C SER A 125 30.07 22.61 -1.81
N CYS A 126 29.71 23.78 -1.27
CA CYS A 126 28.74 23.89 -0.18
C CYS A 126 27.36 23.40 -0.58
N SER A 127 26.89 23.73 -1.79
CA SER A 127 25.60 23.24 -2.29
C SER A 127 25.59 21.72 -2.40
N LEU A 128 26.69 21.12 -2.87
CA LEU A 128 26.83 19.66 -2.99
C LEU A 128 26.88 18.99 -1.61
N ALA A 129 27.61 19.57 -0.65
CA ALA A 129 27.65 19.07 0.72
C ALA A 129 26.26 19.09 1.39
N VAL A 130 25.51 20.19 1.22
CA VAL A 130 24.12 20.29 1.69
C VAL A 130 23.23 19.24 1.02
N TYR A 131 23.36 19.04 -0.29
CA TYR A 131 22.58 18.03 -1.02
C TYR A 131 22.86 16.61 -0.50
N VAL A 132 24.13 16.23 -0.33
CA VAL A 132 24.51 14.93 0.23
C VAL A 132 24.00 14.77 1.66
N PHE A 133 24.14 15.80 2.49
CA PHE A 133 23.59 15.80 3.85
C PHE A 133 22.07 15.55 3.85
N LEU A 134 21.31 16.25 3.01
CA LEU A 134 19.85 16.09 2.94
C LEU A 134 19.45 14.68 2.49
N ILE A 135 20.15 14.09 1.51
CA ILE A 135 19.89 12.70 1.11
C ILE A 135 20.20 11.73 2.26
N SER A 136 21.35 11.87 2.89
CA SER A 136 21.75 10.99 3.99
C SER A 136 20.80 11.12 5.18
N ALA A 137 20.39 12.34 5.53
CA ALA A 137 19.42 12.60 6.59
C ALA A 137 18.03 12.04 6.23
N GLY A 138 17.60 12.17 4.97
CA GLY A 138 16.34 11.60 4.49
C GLY A 138 16.34 10.07 4.53
N SER A 139 17.42 9.44 4.05
CA SER A 139 17.60 7.99 4.12
C SER A 139 17.63 7.50 5.56
N TRP A 140 18.38 8.17 6.43
CA TRP A 140 18.43 7.86 7.86
C TRP A 140 17.04 7.97 8.50
N SER A 141 16.32 9.06 8.25
CA SER A 141 14.96 9.26 8.74
C SER A 141 14.02 8.14 8.29
N LEU A 142 14.06 7.75 7.01
CA LEU A 142 13.25 6.65 6.47
C LEU A 142 13.56 5.30 7.16
N HIS A 143 14.82 5.05 7.50
CA HIS A 143 15.21 3.84 8.24
C HIS A 143 14.76 3.84 9.71
N HIS A 144 14.45 5.02 10.29
CA HIS A 144 13.96 5.15 11.66
C HIS A 144 12.43 5.23 11.74
N LEU A 145 11.73 5.17 10.61
CA LEU A 145 10.28 5.10 10.61
C LEU A 145 9.84 3.71 11.10
N ASP A 146 9.03 3.72 12.15
CA ASP A 146 8.36 2.52 12.65
C ASP A 146 7.25 2.12 11.68
N THR A 147 7.60 1.27 10.73
CA THR A 147 6.69 0.79 9.69
C THR A 147 5.62 -0.15 10.24
N GLU A 148 5.90 -0.85 11.35
CA GLU A 148 4.93 -1.73 12.01
C GLU A 148 3.81 -0.90 12.65
N SER A 149 4.16 0.13 13.41
CA SER A 149 3.21 1.10 13.97
C SER A 149 2.34 1.77 12.90
N LEU A 150 2.96 2.19 11.79
CA LEU A 150 2.22 2.80 10.67
C LEU A 150 1.29 1.80 9.99
N TYR A 151 1.71 0.54 9.87
CA TYR A 151 0.87 -0.53 9.33
C TYR A 151 -0.35 -0.78 10.23
N ASP A 152 -0.14 -0.96 11.53
CA ASP A 152 -1.22 -1.19 12.50
C ASP A 152 -2.20 0.00 12.55
N SER A 153 -1.67 1.23 12.50
CA SER A 153 -2.48 2.44 12.40
C SER A 153 -3.32 2.45 11.13
N SER A 154 -2.74 2.08 9.98
CA SER A 154 -3.45 2.02 8.70
C SER A 154 -4.55 0.96 8.69
N GLN A 155 -4.32 -0.21 9.29
CA GLN A 155 -5.33 -1.28 9.40
C GLN A 155 -6.49 -0.86 10.31
N THR A 156 -6.17 -0.23 11.45
CA THR A 156 -7.19 0.30 12.36
C THR A 156 -8.03 1.37 11.68
N HIS A 157 -7.38 2.25 10.91
CA HIS A 157 -8.06 3.31 10.18
C HIS A 157 -8.93 2.76 9.04
N TYR A 158 -8.42 1.79 8.25
CA TYR A 158 -9.19 1.07 7.25
C TYR A 158 -10.46 0.46 7.86
N ALA A 159 -10.31 -0.30 8.95
CA ALA A 159 -11.43 -0.93 9.64
C ALA A 159 -12.47 0.12 10.05
N LYS A 160 -12.03 1.25 10.62
CA LYS A 160 -12.93 2.34 11.03
C LYS A 160 -13.75 2.89 9.86
N VAL A 161 -13.10 3.28 8.75
CA VAL A 161 -13.78 3.89 7.60
C VAL A 161 -14.75 2.90 6.95
N VAL A 162 -14.36 1.63 6.81
CA VAL A 162 -15.24 0.61 6.24
C VAL A 162 -16.43 0.33 7.15
N ILE A 163 -16.25 0.33 8.48
CA ILE A 163 -17.36 0.23 9.43
C ILE A 163 -18.34 1.37 9.23
N GLU A 164 -17.88 2.62 9.19
CA GLU A 164 -18.75 3.80 9.01
C GLU A 164 -19.57 3.71 7.71
N VAL A 165 -18.94 3.27 6.63
CA VAL A 165 -19.59 3.09 5.32
C VAL A 165 -20.62 1.95 5.36
N LEU A 166 -20.30 0.83 6.00
CA LEU A 166 -21.24 -0.27 6.16
C LEU A 166 -22.42 0.12 7.05
N GLU A 167 -22.21 0.89 8.11
CA GLU A 167 -23.28 1.43 8.95
C GLU A 167 -24.21 2.34 8.15
N GLU A 168 -23.66 3.23 7.32
CA GLU A 168 -24.45 4.07 6.41
C GLU A 168 -25.28 3.21 5.44
N LYS A 169 -24.68 2.17 4.85
CA LYS A 169 -25.38 1.24 3.95
C LYS A 169 -26.47 0.44 4.64
N ILE A 170 -26.24 0.01 5.88
CA ILE A 170 -27.24 -0.66 6.71
C ILE A 170 -28.40 0.28 7.03
N GLN A 171 -28.14 1.58 7.26
CA GLN A 171 -29.20 2.56 7.47
C GLN A 171 -30.02 2.81 6.19
N GLN A 172 -29.39 2.81 5.02
CA GLN A 172 -30.05 2.99 3.72
C GLN A 172 -30.86 1.76 3.31
N GLU A 173 -30.34 0.55 3.56
CA GLU A 173 -30.92 -0.73 3.16
C GLU A 173 -31.00 -1.69 4.37
N PRO A 174 -31.90 -1.44 5.33
CA PRO A 174 -31.95 -2.18 6.61
C PRO A 174 -32.39 -3.64 6.47
N GLU A 175 -32.92 -4.05 5.31
CA GLU A 175 -33.32 -5.43 5.03
C GLU A 175 -32.27 -6.20 4.22
N SER A 176 -31.16 -5.57 3.85
CA SER A 176 -30.13 -6.19 3.02
C SER A 176 -29.25 -7.13 3.85
N SER A 177 -29.49 -8.43 3.70
CA SER A 177 -28.65 -9.49 4.28
C SER A 177 -27.16 -9.33 3.94
N ARG A 178 -26.86 -8.80 2.75
CA ARG A 178 -25.50 -8.57 2.28
C ARG A 178 -24.76 -7.62 3.22
N TRP A 179 -25.29 -6.44 3.53
CA TRP A 179 -24.55 -5.46 4.33
C TRP A 179 -24.25 -5.97 5.73
N PHE A 180 -25.21 -6.67 6.34
CA PHE A 180 -24.99 -7.32 7.63
C PHE A 180 -23.97 -8.47 7.56
N LYS A 181 -23.95 -9.27 6.49
CA LYS A 181 -22.89 -10.28 6.27
C LYS A 181 -21.51 -9.61 6.23
N TRP A 182 -21.33 -8.59 5.39
CA TRP A 182 -20.03 -7.92 5.22
C TRP A 182 -19.59 -7.23 6.52
N PHE A 183 -20.53 -6.64 7.25
CA PHE A 183 -20.27 -6.08 8.58
C PHE A 183 -19.86 -7.16 9.58
N GLY A 184 -20.55 -8.30 9.62
CA GLY A 184 -20.18 -9.44 10.45
C GLY A 184 -18.78 -9.96 10.14
N ASP A 185 -18.47 -10.18 8.86
CA ASP A 185 -17.15 -10.63 8.38
C ASP A 185 -16.03 -9.67 8.83
N LEU A 186 -16.27 -8.36 8.77
CA LEU A 186 -15.33 -7.34 9.25
C LEU A 186 -15.18 -7.35 10.78
N MET A 187 -16.27 -7.55 11.53
CA MET A 187 -16.23 -7.62 12.99
C MET A 187 -15.51 -8.87 13.50
N VAL A 188 -15.61 -10.02 12.80
CA VAL A 188 -14.80 -11.21 13.10
C VAL A 188 -13.33 -10.90 12.93
N LYS A 189 -12.93 -10.27 11.82
CA LYS A 189 -11.52 -9.88 11.58
C LYS A 189 -10.98 -8.93 12.66
N ASN A 190 -11.83 -8.07 13.19
CA ASN A 190 -11.48 -7.13 14.27
C ASN A 190 -11.62 -7.74 15.69
N GLY A 191 -11.84 -9.05 15.81
CA GLY A 191 -11.97 -9.75 17.10
C GLY A 191 -13.25 -9.44 17.89
N LYS A 192 -14.22 -8.72 17.31
CA LYS A 192 -15.49 -8.36 17.95
C LYS A 192 -16.54 -9.45 17.70
N GLU A 193 -16.28 -10.66 18.19
CA GLU A 193 -17.07 -11.88 17.90
C GLU A 193 -18.57 -11.74 18.24
N LEU A 194 -18.91 -11.13 19.38
CA LEU A 194 -20.31 -10.92 19.78
C LEU A 194 -21.05 -10.00 18.79
N VAL A 195 -20.40 -8.91 18.38
CA VAL A 195 -20.96 -7.95 17.42
C VAL A 195 -21.12 -8.61 16.05
N ALA A 196 -20.13 -9.42 15.64
CA ALA A 196 -20.22 -10.20 14.41
C ALA A 196 -21.41 -11.17 14.42
N LEU A 197 -21.61 -11.89 15.54
CA LEU A 197 -22.72 -12.83 15.67
C LEU A 197 -24.07 -12.11 15.57
N GLN A 198 -24.24 -10.97 16.25
CA GLN A 198 -25.45 -10.15 16.15
C GLN A 198 -25.71 -9.65 14.72
N ALA A 199 -24.67 -9.31 13.98
CA ALA A 199 -24.79 -8.91 12.58
C ALA A 199 -25.20 -10.10 11.71
N TYR A 200 -24.59 -11.26 11.88
CA TYR A 200 -25.00 -12.48 11.17
C TYR A 200 -26.45 -12.87 11.49
N GLU A 201 -26.90 -12.70 12.73
CA GLU A 201 -28.31 -12.95 13.11
C GLU A 201 -29.29 -12.06 12.34
N LYS A 202 -28.97 -10.77 12.20
CA LYS A 202 -29.75 -9.87 11.34
C LYS A 202 -29.69 -10.30 9.87
N ALA A 203 -28.52 -10.72 9.40
CA ALA A 203 -28.34 -11.16 8.01
C ALA A 203 -29.17 -12.40 7.67
N VAL A 204 -29.24 -13.40 8.57
CA VAL A 204 -30.02 -14.63 8.34
C VAL A 204 -31.52 -14.42 8.52
N ALA A 205 -31.94 -13.35 9.22
CA ALA A 205 -33.34 -12.96 9.35
C ALA A 205 -33.93 -12.38 8.05
N SER A 206 -33.10 -12.02 7.07
CA SER A 206 -33.49 -11.46 5.78
C SER A 206 -33.13 -12.42 4.63
N PRO A 207 -34.00 -13.36 4.24
CA PRO A 207 -33.76 -14.28 3.12
C PRO A 207 -33.59 -13.55 1.77
N PRO A 208 -32.86 -14.11 0.80
CA PRO A 208 -32.22 -15.43 0.83
C PRO A 208 -30.87 -15.43 1.58
N VAL A 209 -30.65 -16.47 2.38
CA VAL A 209 -29.40 -16.69 3.10
C VAL A 209 -28.39 -17.36 2.17
N SER A 210 -27.29 -16.66 1.88
CA SER A 210 -26.19 -17.23 1.09
C SER A 210 -25.50 -18.40 1.82
N PRO A 211 -25.01 -19.43 1.10
CA PRO A 211 -24.24 -20.53 1.70
C PRO A 211 -23.02 -20.01 2.47
N GLU A 212 -22.38 -18.96 2.00
CA GLU A 212 -21.23 -18.32 2.63
C GLU A 212 -21.59 -17.68 3.97
N LEU A 213 -22.73 -16.99 4.07
CA LEU A 213 -23.21 -16.42 5.34
C LEU A 213 -23.47 -17.52 6.37
N ALA A 214 -24.20 -18.57 5.97
CA ALA A 214 -24.49 -19.70 6.85
C ALA A 214 -23.20 -20.41 7.31
N ASN A 215 -22.24 -20.56 6.40
CA ASN A 215 -20.93 -21.11 6.70
C ASN A 215 -20.14 -20.25 7.70
N ASN A 216 -20.02 -18.94 7.44
CA ASN A 216 -19.25 -18.03 8.29
C ASN A 216 -19.84 -17.96 9.71
N MET A 217 -21.16 -17.93 9.82
CA MET A 217 -21.84 -17.97 11.12
C MET A 217 -21.63 -19.32 11.82
N ALA A 218 -21.70 -20.44 11.10
CA ALA A 218 -21.42 -21.77 11.66
C ALA A 218 -19.99 -21.86 12.18
N TRP A 219 -19.01 -21.38 11.41
CA TRP A 219 -17.61 -21.34 11.81
C TRP A 219 -17.40 -20.52 13.08
N LEU A 220 -17.97 -19.30 13.14
CA LEU A 220 -17.89 -18.46 14.34
C LEU A 220 -18.46 -19.16 15.58
N LEU A 221 -19.60 -19.84 15.44
CA LEU A 221 -20.23 -20.61 16.53
C LEU A 221 -19.42 -21.85 16.95
N LEU A 222 -18.44 -22.31 16.15
CA LEU A 222 -17.56 -23.42 16.50
C LEU A 222 -16.24 -22.95 17.08
N THR A 223 -15.70 -21.83 16.60
CA THR A 223 -14.33 -21.41 16.89
C THR A 223 -14.22 -20.12 17.68
N ALA A 224 -15.33 -19.51 18.11
CA ALA A 224 -15.30 -18.28 18.91
C ALA A 224 -14.35 -18.44 20.12
N LYS A 225 -13.49 -17.45 20.35
CA LYS A 225 -12.63 -17.38 21.53
C LYS A 225 -13.47 -17.31 22.79
N ASN A 226 -14.55 -16.53 22.76
CA ASN A 226 -15.51 -16.54 23.85
C ASN A 226 -16.40 -17.81 23.78
N ARG A 227 -16.16 -18.74 24.73
CA ARG A 227 -16.91 -20.00 24.83
C ARG A 227 -18.41 -19.81 24.98
N SER A 228 -18.88 -18.69 25.54
CA SER A 228 -20.33 -18.44 25.66
C SER A 228 -21.01 -18.19 24.31
N LEU A 229 -20.25 -17.91 23.26
CA LEU A 229 -20.77 -17.75 21.90
C LEU A 229 -20.78 -19.08 21.14
N ARG A 230 -20.13 -20.13 21.66
CA ARG A 230 -20.06 -21.41 20.97
C ARG A 230 -21.39 -22.15 21.08
N ASP A 231 -21.93 -22.56 19.94
CA ASP A 231 -23.17 -23.34 19.83
C ASP A 231 -23.01 -24.39 18.72
N PRO A 232 -22.47 -25.57 19.05
CA PRO A 232 -22.19 -26.60 18.06
C PRO A 232 -23.46 -27.14 17.41
N VAL A 233 -24.59 -27.17 18.12
CA VAL A 233 -25.86 -27.69 17.59
C VAL A 233 -26.39 -26.76 16.50
N ARG A 234 -26.43 -25.45 16.77
CA ARG A 234 -26.83 -24.44 15.79
C ARG A 234 -25.85 -24.37 14.63
N ALA A 235 -24.55 -24.45 14.90
CA ALA A 235 -23.52 -24.49 13.86
C ALA A 235 -23.71 -25.65 12.89
N LEU A 236 -24.06 -26.85 13.38
CA LEU A 236 -24.32 -28.00 12.52
C LEU A 236 -25.53 -27.79 11.61
N GLY A 237 -26.59 -27.16 12.11
CA GLY A 237 -27.76 -26.80 11.29
C GLY A 237 -27.39 -25.86 10.14
N LEU A 238 -26.64 -24.80 10.46
CA LEU A 238 -26.17 -23.81 9.49
C LEU A 238 -25.20 -24.41 8.46
N ALA A 239 -24.20 -25.18 8.90
CA ALA A 239 -23.22 -25.81 8.02
C ALA A 239 -23.86 -26.85 7.10
N ARG A 240 -24.83 -27.64 7.57
CA ARG A 240 -25.61 -28.55 6.71
C ARG A 240 -26.43 -27.78 5.68
N SER A 241 -27.00 -26.63 6.06
CA SER A 241 -27.73 -25.77 5.14
C SER A 241 -26.79 -25.25 4.04
N ALA A 242 -25.63 -24.70 4.42
CA ALA A 242 -24.63 -24.21 3.47
C ALA A 242 -24.17 -25.30 2.49
N ALA A 243 -23.81 -26.48 3.01
CA ALA A 243 -23.31 -27.60 2.21
C ALA A 243 -24.34 -28.21 1.25
N ARG A 244 -25.65 -27.98 1.46
CA ARG A 244 -26.69 -28.39 0.51
C ARG A 244 -26.67 -27.57 -0.78
N PHE A 245 -26.20 -26.32 -0.70
CA PHE A 245 -26.24 -25.36 -1.80
C PHE A 245 -24.87 -25.08 -2.40
N SER A 246 -23.78 -25.43 -1.69
CA SER A 246 -22.41 -25.23 -2.17
C SER A 246 -21.49 -26.31 -1.62
N GLU A 247 -20.74 -26.98 -2.50
CA GLU A 247 -19.77 -28.02 -2.15
C GLU A 247 -18.32 -27.51 -2.14
N GLN A 248 -18.09 -26.22 -1.92
CA GLN A 248 -16.74 -25.67 -1.81
C GLN A 248 -16.00 -26.29 -0.60
N GLY A 249 -14.70 -26.57 -0.74
CA GLY A 249 -13.94 -27.32 0.27
C GLY A 249 -14.02 -26.74 1.68
N TYR A 250 -13.87 -25.41 1.84
CA TYR A 250 -14.00 -24.75 3.14
C TYR A 250 -15.40 -24.87 3.78
N ILE A 251 -16.46 -25.00 2.98
CA ILE A 251 -17.83 -25.23 3.50
C ILE A 251 -17.96 -26.65 4.03
N LEU A 252 -17.42 -27.62 3.30
CA LEU A 252 -17.38 -29.00 3.73
C LEU A 252 -16.47 -29.20 4.94
N ASP A 253 -15.38 -28.45 5.06
CA ASP A 253 -14.51 -28.46 6.25
C ASP A 253 -15.25 -27.89 7.48
N THR A 254 -15.99 -26.80 7.31
CA THR A 254 -16.83 -26.24 8.38
C THR A 254 -17.91 -27.25 8.79
N LEU A 255 -18.55 -27.94 7.82
CA LEU A 255 -19.48 -29.03 8.11
C LEU A 255 -18.81 -30.19 8.85
N ALA A 256 -17.62 -30.62 8.45
CA ALA A 256 -16.86 -31.67 9.11
C ALA A 256 -16.58 -31.30 10.58
N THR A 257 -16.14 -30.06 10.81
CA THR A 257 -15.91 -29.50 12.13
C THR A 257 -17.18 -29.47 12.97
N ALA A 258 -18.30 -29.05 12.39
CA ALA A 258 -19.59 -29.03 13.07
C ALA A 258 -20.06 -30.44 13.44
N LEU A 259 -19.84 -31.43 12.56
CA LEU A 259 -20.16 -32.83 12.81
C LEU A 259 -19.34 -33.39 13.97
N TRP A 260 -18.04 -33.12 13.99
CA TRP A 260 -17.14 -33.52 15.08
C TRP A 260 -17.56 -32.88 16.41
N ALA A 261 -17.90 -31.58 16.40
CA ALA A 261 -18.38 -30.85 17.57
C ALA A 261 -19.69 -31.39 18.16
N ASN A 262 -20.48 -32.13 17.36
CA ASN A 262 -21.69 -32.81 17.79
C ASN A 262 -21.49 -34.32 18.01
N GLY A 263 -20.24 -34.79 18.13
CA GLY A 263 -19.90 -36.20 18.37
C GLY A 263 -20.11 -37.13 17.16
N LYS A 264 -20.42 -36.59 15.98
CA LYS A 264 -20.66 -37.37 14.75
C LYS A 264 -19.36 -37.65 14.00
N VAL A 265 -18.39 -38.28 14.69
CA VAL A 265 -17.01 -38.47 14.22
C VAL A 265 -16.93 -39.14 12.83
N ARG A 266 -17.72 -40.20 12.59
CA ARG A 266 -17.70 -40.90 11.30
C ARG A 266 -18.14 -40.01 10.14
N GLU A 267 -19.19 -39.22 10.34
CA GLU A 267 -19.68 -38.27 9.33
C GLU A 267 -18.67 -37.12 9.14
N ALA A 268 -18.04 -36.65 10.21
CA ALA A 268 -17.02 -35.60 10.16
C ALA A 268 -15.83 -36.00 9.27
N VAL A 269 -15.29 -37.21 9.47
CA VAL A 269 -14.19 -37.74 8.65
C VAL A 269 -14.60 -37.89 7.19
N ALA A 270 -15.84 -38.31 6.90
CA ALA A 270 -16.33 -38.42 5.54
C ALA A 270 -16.46 -37.05 4.85
N ALA A 271 -16.97 -36.04 5.56
CA ALA A 271 -17.08 -34.67 5.06
C ALA A 271 -15.70 -34.05 4.79
N ALA A 272 -14.74 -34.23 5.72
CA ALA A 272 -13.37 -33.74 5.55
C ALA A 272 -12.64 -34.41 4.38
N ARG A 273 -12.87 -35.71 4.15
CA ARG A 273 -12.35 -36.40 2.98
C ARG A 273 -12.89 -35.80 1.68
N LYS A 274 -14.20 -35.53 1.62
CA LYS A 274 -14.81 -34.89 0.45
C LYS A 274 -14.25 -33.48 0.23
N ALA A 275 -14.01 -32.70 1.29
CA ALA A 275 -13.36 -31.40 1.20
C ALA A 275 -11.93 -31.53 0.59
N ALA A 276 -11.16 -32.52 1.04
CA ALA A 276 -9.82 -32.79 0.53
C ALA A 276 -9.78 -33.15 -0.97
N GLU A 277 -10.76 -33.93 -1.42
CA GLU A 277 -10.90 -34.31 -2.84
C GLU A 277 -11.17 -33.09 -3.73
N ILE A 278 -11.84 -32.06 -3.21
CA ILE A 278 -12.21 -30.85 -3.96
C ILE A 278 -11.05 -29.85 -4.00
N ASP A 279 -10.33 -29.66 -2.90
CA ASP A 279 -9.30 -28.61 -2.81
C ASP A 279 -7.95 -29.01 -3.42
N GLY A 280 -7.67 -30.32 -3.59
CA GLY A 280 -6.52 -30.86 -4.33
C GLY A 280 -5.13 -30.63 -3.73
N GLU A 281 -4.81 -29.40 -3.32
CA GLU A 281 -3.50 -28.97 -2.79
C GLU A 281 -3.42 -29.05 -1.24
N GLY A 282 -4.57 -29.21 -0.55
CA GLY A 282 -4.69 -29.19 0.92
C GLY A 282 -4.62 -30.54 1.62
N LEU A 283 -4.15 -31.62 0.98
CA LEU A 283 -4.31 -33.00 1.48
C LEU A 283 -3.71 -33.20 2.89
N ALA A 284 -2.53 -32.63 3.17
CA ALA A 284 -1.89 -32.75 4.48
C ALA A 284 -2.71 -32.09 5.60
N TYR A 285 -3.30 -30.92 5.34
CA TYR A 285 -4.21 -30.24 6.28
C TYR A 285 -5.42 -31.12 6.60
N TYR A 286 -6.08 -31.66 5.58
CA TYR A 286 -7.27 -32.49 5.79
C TYR A 286 -6.96 -33.84 6.44
N GLN A 287 -5.78 -34.43 6.18
CA GLN A 287 -5.31 -35.61 6.90
C GLN A 287 -5.16 -35.34 8.39
N GLN A 288 -4.48 -34.25 8.75
CA GLN A 288 -4.34 -33.86 10.15
C GLN A 288 -5.71 -33.61 10.81
N ARG A 289 -6.62 -32.89 10.14
CA ARG A 289 -7.99 -32.66 10.63
C ARG A 289 -8.74 -33.96 10.89
N MET A 290 -8.67 -34.92 9.96
CA MET A 290 -9.32 -36.23 10.13
C MET A 290 -8.74 -37.03 11.30
N ASP A 291 -7.44 -36.92 11.56
CA ASP A 291 -6.79 -37.60 12.68
C ASP A 291 -7.20 -36.97 14.02
N THR A 292 -7.21 -35.63 14.10
CA THR A 292 -7.78 -34.88 15.24
C THR A 292 -9.22 -35.33 15.51
N PHE A 293 -10.07 -35.42 14.49
CA PHE A 293 -11.47 -35.84 14.68
C PHE A 293 -11.61 -37.27 15.24
N ARG A 294 -10.63 -38.15 15.01
CA ARG A 294 -10.64 -39.54 15.49
C ARG A 294 -10.08 -39.69 16.89
N GLN A 295 -9.10 -38.85 17.25
CA GLN A 295 -8.29 -39.02 18.46
C GLN A 295 -8.79 -38.12 19.61
N GLU A 296 -9.38 -36.97 19.28
CA GLU A 296 -9.79 -35.96 20.25
C GLU A 296 -11.30 -35.73 20.23
N SER A 297 -11.82 -35.13 21.31
CA SER A 297 -13.19 -34.62 21.33
C SER A 297 -13.21 -33.10 21.34
N TRP A 298 -14.20 -32.52 20.67
CA TRP A 298 -14.28 -31.08 20.47
C TRP A 298 -14.36 -30.33 21.81
N GLY A 299 -13.48 -29.34 21.96
CA GLY A 299 -13.39 -28.53 23.19
C GLY A 299 -12.50 -29.11 24.29
N GLN A 300 -11.78 -30.22 24.05
CA GLN A 300 -10.80 -30.75 25.02
C GLN A 300 -9.42 -30.09 24.96
N GLU A 301 -9.09 -29.42 23.87
CA GLU A 301 -7.88 -28.60 23.76
C GLU A 301 -8.27 -27.12 23.69
N GLU A 302 -8.06 -26.41 24.80
CA GLU A 302 -7.73 -24.97 24.95
C GLU A 302 -7.78 -24.55 26.42
#